data_AF-A0A942YVE4-F1
#
_entry.id   AF-A0A942YVE4-F1
#
_cell.length_a   1.000
_cell.length_b   1.000
_cell.length_c   1.000
_cell.angle_alpha   90.00
_cell.angle_beta   90.00
_cell.angle_gamma   90.00
#
_symmetry.space_group_name_H-M   'P 1'
#
loop_
_entity.id
_entity.type
_entity.pdbx_description
1 polymer ?
#
loop_
_entity_poly.entity_id
_entity_poly.type
_entity_poly.pdbx_seq_one_letter_code
_entity_poly.pdbx_strand_id
1 'polypeptide(L)'
;MKKILIVAGFGLALVIGGSYAILSYEGDKIEAATTTKHLVTQPVHKVSQAELDEAAKNFYEIEINVKGDDIFYYGMITMAIQKLEFKGEENYHLPNTPDSIKRIQFDRANLQYLKNRAVDLKASEPYQKILDKWLKGDFSNLENDYLTIRNLKSDPTQPSESPVLKVRTTEEEQKYIQHFFGENGLQINKKDWQ
;
A
#
# COMPACT_ATOMS: atom_id res chain seq x y z
N MET A 1 10.77 42.27 60.73
CA MET A 1 11.40 41.06 60.15
C MET A 1 11.80 41.35 58.71
N LYS A 2 13.06 41.03 58.39
CA LYS A 2 13.73 40.74 57.10
C LYS A 2 13.36 41.52 55.81
N LYS A 3 14.38 42.21 55.27
CA LYS A 3 14.56 42.57 53.85
C LYS A 3 14.87 41.31 53.00
N ILE A 4 14.77 41.43 51.67
CA ILE A 4 15.43 40.70 50.54
C ILE A 4 14.39 40.58 49.40
N LEU A 5 14.62 40.71 48.08
CA LEU A 5 15.62 41.31 47.18
C LEU A 5 15.08 41.03 45.75
N ILE A 6 15.43 41.90 44.80
CA ILE A 6 15.19 41.88 43.34
C ILE A 6 15.52 40.54 42.66
N VAL A 7 14.81 40.14 41.59
CA VAL A 7 15.38 39.63 40.31
C VAL A 7 14.37 39.83 39.15
N ALA A 8 14.86 40.47 38.09
CA ALA A 8 14.25 40.58 36.76
C ALA A 8 14.66 39.38 35.88
N GLY A 9 13.85 39.02 34.87
CA GLY A 9 14.35 38.19 33.78
C GLY A 9 13.29 37.64 32.82
N PHE A 10 13.28 38.21 31.60
CA PHE A 10 13.04 37.61 30.26
C PHE A 10 11.85 36.65 30.09
N GLY A 11 10.86 36.93 29.21
CA GLY A 11 10.99 36.98 27.74
C GLY A 11 10.79 35.56 27.19
N LEU A 12 10.04 35.22 26.14
CA LEU A 12 9.49 35.94 25.00
C LEU A 12 8.40 35.00 24.40
N ALA A 13 7.27 35.54 23.96
CA ALA A 13 6.23 34.77 23.26
C ALA A 13 6.61 34.59 21.78
N LEU A 14 6.47 33.37 21.25
CA LEU A 14 6.47 33.11 19.81
C LEU A 14 5.05 32.73 19.35
N VAL A 15 4.34 33.74 18.85
CA VAL A 15 3.22 33.56 17.93
C VAL A 15 3.82 33.64 16.54
N ILE A 16 4.01 32.49 15.87
CA ILE A 16 4.39 32.48 14.45
C ILE A 16 3.10 32.56 13.65
N GLY A 17 2.88 33.75 13.09
CA GLY A 17 1.81 34.05 12.14
C GLY A 17 2.10 33.48 10.76
N GLY A 18 1.04 33.06 10.08
CA GLY A 18 1.04 32.83 8.64
C GLY A 18 0.48 34.06 7.93
N SER A 19 1.35 34.89 7.38
CA SER A 19 0.97 35.91 6.40
C SER A 19 1.79 35.66 5.14
N TYR A 20 1.07 35.48 4.02
CA TYR A 20 1.64 35.39 2.70
C TYR A 20 2.32 36.70 2.30
N ALA A 21 3.53 36.60 1.75
CA ALA A 21 4.10 37.64 0.90
C ALA A 21 4.77 36.95 -0.30
N ILE A 22 4.19 37.15 -1.49
CA ILE A 22 4.89 36.98 -2.76
C ILE A 22 5.71 38.25 -2.94
N LEU A 23 7.04 38.14 -2.92
CA LEU A 23 7.94 39.19 -3.37
C LEU A 23 8.87 38.61 -4.43
N SER A 24 8.61 39.01 -5.66
CA SER A 24 9.55 38.94 -6.78
C SER A 24 10.67 39.94 -6.56
N TYR A 25 11.91 39.47 -6.51
CA TYR A 25 13.11 40.31 -6.54
C TYR A 25 14.13 39.66 -7.48
N GLU A 26 14.41 40.31 -8.61
CA GLU A 26 15.61 40.07 -9.41
C GLU A 26 16.79 40.73 -8.69
N GLY A 27 17.81 39.94 -8.36
CA GLY A 27 19.01 40.42 -7.68
C GLY A 27 20.10 39.35 -7.73
N ASP A 28 21.19 39.71 -8.38
CA ASP A 28 22.29 38.87 -8.85
C ASP A 28 23.11 38.20 -7.71
N LYS A 29 23.54 36.95 -7.99
CA LYS A 29 24.62 36.13 -7.39
C LYS A 29 24.72 35.93 -5.86
N ILE A 30 24.67 34.66 -5.44
CA ILE A 30 25.78 33.90 -4.80
C ILE A 30 25.41 32.41 -4.76
N GLU A 31 26.40 31.57 -5.09
CA GLU A 31 26.34 30.11 -5.07
C GLU A 31 25.89 29.55 -3.70
N ALA A 32 24.87 28.71 -3.74
CA ALA A 32 24.81 27.50 -2.93
C ALA A 32 24.25 26.40 -3.82
N ALA A 33 25.13 25.53 -4.32
CA ALA A 33 24.76 24.30 -5.00
C ALA A 33 24.06 23.37 -3.99
N THR A 34 22.80 23.66 -3.70
CA THR A 34 21.90 22.70 -3.08
C THR A 34 21.37 21.89 -4.25
N THR A 35 21.97 20.72 -4.47
CA THR A 35 21.38 19.67 -5.30
C THR A 35 20.07 19.27 -4.63
N THR A 36 19.02 20.04 -4.88
CA THR A 36 17.65 19.60 -4.69
C THR A 36 17.55 18.40 -5.63
N LYS A 37 17.60 17.19 -5.08
CA LYS A 37 17.12 16.01 -5.79
C LYS A 37 15.70 16.37 -6.18
N HIS A 38 15.52 16.78 -7.43
CA HIS A 38 14.23 16.82 -8.07
C HIS A 38 13.70 15.40 -7.89
N LEU A 39 12.78 15.23 -6.94
CA LEU A 39 11.98 14.03 -6.84
C LEU A 39 11.19 14.05 -8.15
N VAL A 40 11.71 13.39 -9.18
CA VAL A 40 10.98 13.16 -10.42
C VAL A 40 9.75 12.40 -9.97
N THR A 41 8.63 13.12 -9.81
CA THR A 41 7.36 12.52 -9.48
C THR A 41 6.97 11.84 -10.78
N GLN A 42 7.35 10.57 -10.93
CA GLN A 42 6.90 9.79 -12.07
C GLN A 42 5.37 9.89 -12.11
N PRO A 43 4.78 10.14 -13.29
CA PRO A 43 3.33 10.18 -13.41
C PRO A 43 2.78 8.82 -12.96
N VAL A 44 1.94 8.83 -11.92
CA VAL A 44 1.25 7.64 -11.45
C VAL A 44 0.44 7.06 -12.61
N HIS A 45 0.67 5.79 -12.95
CA HIS A 45 -0.08 5.12 -14.01
C HIS A 45 -1.59 5.21 -13.74
N LYS A 46 -2.33 5.78 -14.69
CA LYS A 46 -3.78 5.93 -14.61
C LYS A 46 -4.44 4.69 -15.20
N VAL A 47 -5.13 3.94 -14.36
CA VAL A 47 -5.87 2.72 -14.76
C VAL A 47 -6.98 3.07 -15.76
N SER A 48 -6.98 2.38 -16.90
CA SER A 48 -7.99 2.47 -17.96
C SER A 48 -9.17 1.52 -17.72
N GLN A 49 -10.28 1.73 -18.44
CA GLN A 49 -11.44 0.83 -18.33
C GLN A 49 -11.12 -0.60 -18.77
N ALA A 50 -10.33 -0.77 -19.85
CA ALA A 50 -9.93 -2.09 -20.31
C ALA A 50 -9.11 -2.86 -19.27
N GLU A 51 -8.27 -2.16 -18.50
CA GLU A 51 -7.52 -2.76 -17.38
C GLU A 51 -8.45 -3.13 -16.22
N LEU A 52 -9.48 -2.33 -15.93
CA LEU A 52 -10.50 -2.69 -14.94
C LEU A 52 -11.34 -3.88 -15.37
N ASP A 53 -11.68 -3.99 -16.66
CA ASP A 53 -12.42 -5.12 -17.20
C ASP A 53 -11.60 -6.41 -17.12
N GLU A 54 -10.27 -6.34 -17.32
CA GLU A 54 -9.37 -7.48 -17.11
C GLU A 54 -9.24 -7.82 -15.62
N ALA A 55 -9.10 -6.82 -14.75
CA ALA A 55 -9.10 -7.03 -13.30
C ALA A 55 -10.40 -7.72 -12.85
N ALA A 56 -11.55 -7.33 -13.37
CA ALA A 56 -12.83 -7.99 -13.06
C ALA A 56 -12.80 -9.50 -13.40
N LYS A 57 -12.15 -9.90 -14.51
CA LYS A 57 -11.96 -11.32 -14.85
C LYS A 57 -11.05 -12.03 -13.86
N ASN A 58 -9.99 -11.38 -13.39
CA ASN A 58 -9.08 -11.95 -12.39
C ASN A 58 -9.81 -12.28 -11.08
N PHE A 59 -10.79 -11.47 -10.68
CA PHE A 59 -11.58 -11.67 -9.47
C PHE A 59 -12.84 -12.52 -9.67
N TYR A 60 -13.21 -12.86 -10.91
CA TYR A 60 -14.46 -13.55 -11.22
C TYR A 60 -14.65 -14.83 -10.41
N GLU A 61 -13.62 -15.70 -10.35
CA GLU A 61 -13.71 -16.96 -9.60
C GLU A 61 -13.87 -16.73 -8.11
N ILE A 62 -13.28 -15.68 -7.53
CA ILE A 62 -13.48 -15.34 -6.12
C ILE A 62 -14.93 -14.87 -5.92
N GLU A 63 -15.39 -13.92 -6.73
CA GLU A 63 -16.72 -13.29 -6.58
C GLU A 63 -17.89 -14.26 -6.70
N ILE A 64 -17.79 -15.31 -7.52
CA ILE A 64 -18.86 -16.31 -7.63
C ILE A 64 -18.87 -17.32 -6.47
N ASN A 65 -17.74 -17.51 -5.79
CA ASN A 65 -17.58 -18.53 -4.75
C ASN A 65 -17.68 -17.97 -3.33
N VAL A 66 -17.47 -16.67 -3.14
CA VAL A 66 -17.43 -16.03 -1.81
C VAL A 66 -18.46 -14.92 -1.70
N LYS A 67 -18.83 -14.52 -0.47
CA LYS A 67 -19.88 -13.52 -0.25
C LYS A 67 -19.39 -12.32 0.54
N GLY A 68 -19.95 -11.15 0.23
CA GLY A 68 -19.68 -9.91 0.97
C GLY A 68 -18.19 -9.58 1.00
N ASP A 69 -17.68 -9.30 2.20
CA ASP A 69 -16.30 -8.83 2.40
C ASP A 69 -15.21 -9.88 2.16
N ASP A 70 -15.59 -11.14 1.94
CA ASP A 70 -14.63 -12.23 1.72
C ASP A 70 -13.77 -12.01 0.48
N ILE A 71 -14.29 -11.33 -0.55
CA ILE A 71 -13.53 -10.96 -1.75
C ILE A 71 -12.28 -10.15 -1.39
N PHE A 72 -12.37 -9.23 -0.41
CA PHE A 72 -11.24 -8.40 0.01
C PHE A 72 -10.23 -9.22 0.79
N TYR A 73 -10.69 -10.12 1.66
CA TYR A 73 -9.81 -11.04 2.37
C TYR A 73 -8.97 -11.85 1.36
N TYR A 74 -9.63 -12.58 0.46
CA TYR A 74 -8.92 -13.46 -0.46
C TYR A 74 -8.09 -12.69 -1.50
N GLY A 75 -8.64 -11.61 -2.05
CA GLY A 75 -7.95 -10.75 -3.00
C GLY A 75 -6.69 -10.11 -2.42
N MET A 76 -6.80 -9.50 -1.24
CA MET A 76 -5.67 -8.78 -0.65
C MET A 76 -4.61 -9.74 -0.09
N ILE A 77 -5.01 -10.90 0.45
CA ILE A 77 -4.06 -11.94 0.86
C ILE A 77 -3.27 -12.46 -0.35
N THR A 78 -3.93 -12.85 -1.45
CA THR A 78 -3.22 -13.40 -2.62
C THR A 78 -2.28 -12.41 -3.26
N MET A 79 -2.67 -11.15 -3.38
CA MET A 79 -1.79 -10.10 -3.89
C MET A 79 -0.60 -9.87 -2.96
N ALA A 80 -0.78 -9.85 -1.64
CA ALA A 80 0.31 -9.68 -0.68
C ALA A 80 1.39 -10.77 -0.81
N ILE A 81 1.02 -11.98 -1.25
CA ILE A 81 1.97 -13.07 -1.54
C ILE A 81 2.95 -12.74 -2.65
N GLN A 82 2.71 -11.75 -3.51
CA GLN A 82 3.75 -11.27 -4.42
C GLN A 82 4.89 -10.52 -3.69
N LYS A 83 4.53 -9.72 -2.68
CA LYS A 83 5.47 -8.85 -1.96
C LYS A 83 6.12 -9.51 -0.73
N LEU A 84 5.47 -10.52 -0.16
CA LEU A 84 5.88 -11.20 1.07
C LEU A 84 6.21 -12.67 0.80
N GLU A 85 7.33 -13.15 1.32
CA GLU A 85 7.68 -14.58 1.31
C GLU A 85 6.96 -15.30 2.45
N PHE A 86 6.36 -16.45 2.15
CA PHE A 86 5.58 -17.24 3.11
C PHE A 86 6.13 -18.65 3.30
N LYS A 87 5.99 -19.17 4.52
CA LYS A 87 6.20 -20.58 4.79
C LYS A 87 5.14 -21.42 4.06
N GLY A 88 5.59 -22.29 3.15
CA GLY A 88 4.71 -23.19 2.39
C GLY A 88 3.97 -22.52 1.23
N GLU A 89 4.48 -21.39 0.71
CA GLU A 89 3.82 -20.62 -0.34
C GLU A 89 3.51 -21.37 -1.62
N GLU A 90 4.32 -22.37 -1.98
CA GLU A 90 4.12 -23.22 -3.16
C GLU A 90 2.80 -24.00 -3.09
N ASN A 91 2.40 -24.38 -1.87
CA ASN A 91 1.17 -25.11 -1.58
C ASN A 91 0.06 -24.19 -1.06
N TYR A 92 0.23 -22.87 -1.17
CA TYR A 92 -0.76 -21.93 -0.67
C TYR A 92 -2.06 -22.06 -1.48
N HIS A 93 -3.14 -22.34 -0.75
CA HIS A 93 -4.48 -22.43 -1.27
C HIS A 93 -5.41 -21.55 -0.42
N LEU A 94 -6.31 -20.82 -1.07
CA LEU A 94 -7.29 -19.98 -0.38
C LEU A 94 -8.37 -20.87 0.26
N PRO A 95 -8.54 -20.88 1.59
CA PRO A 95 -9.52 -21.75 2.23
C PRO A 95 -10.94 -21.54 1.69
N ASN A 96 -11.71 -22.62 1.51
CA ASN A 96 -13.08 -22.61 0.98
C ASN A 96 -13.19 -22.10 -0.46
N THR A 97 -12.13 -22.19 -1.25
CA THR A 97 -12.17 -21.89 -2.68
C THR A 97 -11.76 -23.11 -3.50
N PRO A 98 -12.12 -23.19 -4.80
CA PRO A 98 -11.60 -24.23 -5.67
C PRO A 98 -10.08 -24.13 -5.85
N ASP A 99 -9.37 -25.25 -6.00
CA ASP A 99 -7.92 -25.27 -6.31
C ASP A 99 -7.57 -24.52 -7.61
N SER A 100 -8.58 -24.22 -8.43
CA SER A 100 -8.45 -23.45 -9.66
C SER A 100 -8.22 -21.96 -9.46
N ILE A 101 -8.49 -21.39 -8.26
CA ILE A 101 -8.36 -19.94 -8.06
C ILE A 101 -6.90 -19.54 -8.26
N LYS A 102 -6.69 -18.80 -9.36
CA LYS A 102 -5.38 -18.31 -9.75
C LYS A 102 -4.90 -17.23 -8.78
N ARG A 103 -3.58 -17.16 -8.61
CA ARG A 103 -2.95 -16.03 -7.92
C ARG A 103 -3.34 -14.73 -8.62
N ILE A 104 -3.55 -13.68 -7.83
CA ILE A 104 -3.86 -12.34 -8.34
C ILE A 104 -2.60 -11.49 -8.20
N GLN A 105 -2.23 -10.82 -9.29
CA GLN A 105 -1.04 -9.99 -9.32
C GLN A 105 -1.24 -8.73 -8.48
N PHE A 106 -0.22 -8.32 -7.72
CA PHE A 106 -0.18 -7.04 -7.02
C PHE A 106 0.12 -5.93 -8.04
N ASP A 107 -0.94 -5.42 -8.68
CA ASP A 107 -0.89 -4.35 -9.67
C ASP A 107 -1.97 -3.29 -9.41
N ARG A 108 -1.84 -2.12 -10.04
CA ARG A 108 -2.76 -0.99 -9.82
C ARG A 108 -4.18 -1.29 -10.29
N ALA A 109 -4.36 -2.07 -11.35
CA ALA A 109 -5.67 -2.37 -11.90
C ALA A 109 -6.47 -3.27 -10.95
N ASN A 110 -5.86 -4.33 -10.42
CA ASN A 110 -6.46 -5.23 -9.44
C ASN A 110 -6.75 -4.51 -8.12
N LEU A 111 -5.82 -3.67 -7.65
CA LEU A 111 -6.05 -2.84 -6.46
C LEU A 111 -7.19 -1.83 -6.67
N GLN A 112 -7.26 -1.18 -7.82
CA GLN A 112 -8.30 -0.21 -8.13
C GLN A 112 -9.67 -0.89 -8.28
N TYR A 113 -9.70 -2.09 -8.87
CA TYR A 113 -10.90 -2.92 -8.92
C TYR A 113 -11.41 -3.20 -7.51
N LEU A 114 -10.57 -3.76 -6.62
CA LEU A 114 -10.95 -4.00 -5.23
C LEU A 114 -11.39 -2.72 -4.52
N LYS A 115 -10.73 -1.58 -4.77
CA LYS A 115 -11.14 -0.30 -4.18
C LYS A 115 -12.54 0.13 -4.62
N ASN A 116 -12.89 -0.06 -5.89
CA ASN A 116 -14.24 0.24 -6.38
C ASN A 116 -15.26 -0.71 -5.72
N ARG A 117 -14.96 -2.02 -5.68
CA ARG A 117 -15.82 -3.02 -5.01
C ARG A 117 -15.99 -2.74 -3.52
N ALA A 118 -14.97 -2.20 -2.85
CA ALA A 118 -15.04 -1.84 -1.44
C ALA A 118 -16.07 -0.75 -1.15
N VAL A 119 -16.29 0.18 -2.10
CA VAL A 119 -17.35 1.18 -2.01
C VAL A 119 -18.71 0.53 -2.24
N ASP A 120 -18.85 -0.27 -3.30
CA ASP A 120 -20.12 -0.92 -3.67
C ASP A 120 -20.64 -1.85 -2.56
N LEU A 121 -19.73 -2.64 -1.98
CA LEU A 121 -20.06 -3.64 -0.97
C LEU A 121 -20.02 -3.09 0.46
N LYS A 122 -19.62 -1.82 0.65
CA LYS A 122 -19.42 -1.19 1.97
C LYS A 122 -18.46 -2.00 2.84
N ALA A 123 -17.30 -2.32 2.28
CA ALA A 123 -16.28 -3.12 2.95
C ALA A 123 -15.88 -2.55 4.30
N SER A 124 -15.44 -3.43 5.21
CA SER A 124 -14.90 -3.01 6.49
C SER A 124 -13.74 -2.00 6.34
N GLU A 125 -13.66 -1.07 7.29
CA GLU A 125 -12.70 0.03 7.26
C GLU A 125 -11.22 -0.40 7.11
N PRO A 126 -10.76 -1.50 7.74
CA PRO A 126 -9.40 -1.99 7.53
C PRO A 126 -9.07 -2.29 6.06
N TYR A 127 -9.97 -2.91 5.30
CA TYR A 127 -9.75 -3.18 3.88
C TYR A 127 -9.61 -1.87 3.09
N GLN A 128 -10.49 -0.90 3.33
CA GLN A 128 -10.47 0.37 2.64
C GLN A 128 -9.17 1.15 2.87
N LYS A 129 -8.72 1.22 4.14
CA LYS A 129 -7.47 1.90 4.50
C LYS A 129 -6.25 1.28 3.84
N ILE A 130 -6.16 -0.05 3.86
CA ILE A 130 -5.02 -0.76 3.29
C ILE A 130 -5.03 -0.63 1.75
N LEU A 131 -6.18 -0.72 1.09
CA LEU A 131 -6.30 -0.48 -0.35
C LEU A 131 -5.87 0.95 -0.72
N ASP A 132 -6.29 1.96 0.04
CA ASP A 132 -5.87 3.36 -0.20
C ASP A 132 -4.36 3.56 -0.05
N LYS A 133 -3.76 2.87 0.92
CA LYS A 133 -2.32 2.87 1.15
C LYS A 133 -1.58 2.20 -0.01
N TRP A 134 -1.98 1.00 -0.40
CA TRP A 134 -1.34 0.23 -1.48
C TRP A 134 -1.50 0.92 -2.84
N LEU A 135 -2.65 1.54 -3.14
CA LEU A 135 -2.84 2.32 -4.37
C LEU A 135 -1.92 3.54 -4.47
N LYS A 136 -1.52 4.13 -3.34
CA LYS A 136 -0.53 5.21 -3.30
C LYS A 136 0.91 4.73 -3.47
N GLY A 137 1.13 3.42 -3.55
CA GLY A 137 2.46 2.82 -3.59
C GLY A 137 3.15 2.79 -2.22
N ASP A 138 2.41 2.98 -1.12
CA ASP A 138 2.98 2.87 0.22
C ASP A 138 2.98 1.40 0.68
N PHE A 139 4.16 0.79 0.58
CA PHE A 139 4.40 -0.61 0.93
C PHE A 139 5.26 -0.77 2.19
N SER A 140 5.49 0.33 2.92
CA SER A 140 6.45 0.39 4.05
C SER A 140 6.13 -0.57 5.20
N ASN A 141 4.90 -1.06 5.30
CA ASN A 141 4.43 -1.90 6.41
C ASN A 141 3.59 -3.10 5.94
N LEU A 142 3.97 -3.70 4.80
CA LEU A 142 3.22 -4.78 4.15
C LEU A 142 2.93 -5.98 5.06
N GLU A 143 3.86 -6.37 5.92
CA GLU A 143 3.64 -7.48 6.86
C GLU A 143 2.51 -7.18 7.84
N ASN A 144 2.47 -5.97 8.42
CA ASN A 144 1.40 -5.57 9.32
C ASN A 144 0.07 -5.37 8.57
N ASP A 145 0.10 -4.88 7.34
CA ASP A 145 -1.09 -4.81 6.49
C ASP A 145 -1.67 -6.22 6.27
N TYR A 146 -0.82 -7.18 5.90
CA TYR A 146 -1.18 -8.59 5.74
C TYR A 146 -1.76 -9.19 7.03
N LEU A 147 -1.09 -8.99 8.17
CA LEU A 147 -1.55 -9.50 9.46
C LEU A 147 -2.90 -8.91 9.86
N THR A 148 -3.11 -7.62 9.58
CA THR A 148 -4.40 -6.96 9.79
C THR A 148 -5.49 -7.64 8.97
N ILE A 149 -5.29 -7.81 7.66
CA ILE A 149 -6.22 -8.50 6.75
C ILE A 149 -6.52 -9.92 7.25
N ARG A 150 -5.46 -10.68 7.56
CA ARG A 150 -5.56 -12.06 8.04
C ARG A 150 -6.42 -12.15 9.30
N ASN A 151 -6.16 -11.26 10.26
CA ASN A 151 -6.78 -11.29 11.58
C ASN A 151 -8.26 -10.88 11.57
N LEU A 152 -8.76 -10.24 10.52
CA LEU A 152 -10.20 -9.94 10.38
C LEU A 152 -11.07 -11.21 10.29
N LYS A 153 -10.48 -12.34 9.92
CA LYS A 153 -11.16 -13.64 9.81
C LYS A 153 -10.62 -14.69 10.77
N SER A 154 -9.56 -14.39 11.51
CA SER A 154 -8.99 -15.31 12.50
C SER A 154 -9.86 -15.39 13.75
N ASP A 155 -9.89 -16.56 14.39
CA ASP A 155 -10.45 -16.70 15.74
C ASP A 155 -9.53 -15.98 16.75
N PRO A 156 -10.00 -14.94 17.45
CA PRO A 156 -9.18 -14.20 18.41
C PRO A 156 -8.77 -15.07 19.62
N THR A 157 -9.45 -16.19 19.86
CA THR A 157 -9.13 -17.13 20.95
C THR A 157 -8.03 -18.13 20.58
N GLN A 158 -7.70 -18.25 19.29
CA GLN A 158 -6.68 -19.16 18.78
C GLN A 158 -5.70 -18.41 17.86
N PRO A 159 -4.79 -17.61 18.46
CA PRO A 159 -3.80 -16.89 17.68
C PRO A 159 -2.91 -17.88 16.94
N SER A 160 -2.84 -17.74 15.62
CA SER A 160 -1.96 -18.52 14.77
C SER A 160 -0.71 -17.71 14.43
N GLU A 161 0.46 -18.35 14.51
CA GLU A 161 1.73 -17.72 14.13
C GLU A 161 1.65 -17.12 12.73
N SER A 162 2.36 -16.01 12.52
CA SER A 162 2.46 -15.40 11.20
C SER A 162 3.15 -16.38 10.24
N PRO A 163 2.57 -16.66 9.06
CA PRO A 163 3.25 -17.46 8.04
C PRO A 163 4.27 -16.62 7.24
N VAL A 164 4.33 -15.30 7.45
CA VAL A 164 5.28 -14.40 6.77
C VAL A 164 6.70 -14.67 7.27
N LEU A 165 7.63 -14.87 6.34
CA LEU A 165 9.06 -15.04 6.63
C LEU A 165 9.80 -13.71 6.50
N LYS A 166 9.53 -12.96 5.44
CA LYS A 166 10.10 -11.63 5.17
C LYS A 166 9.35 -10.90 4.06
N VAL A 167 9.66 -9.61 3.90
CA VAL A 167 9.38 -8.85 2.67
C VAL A 167 10.41 -9.25 1.61
N ARG A 168 9.96 -9.57 0.39
CA ARG A 168 10.85 -9.90 -0.73
C ARG A 168 11.69 -8.70 -1.14
N THR A 169 12.93 -8.96 -1.59
CA THR A 169 13.68 -7.95 -2.34
C THR A 169 13.07 -7.74 -3.72
N THR A 170 13.47 -6.67 -4.42
CA THR A 170 13.03 -6.40 -5.80
C THR A 170 13.31 -7.60 -6.73
N GLU A 171 14.48 -8.22 -6.61
CA GLU A 171 14.87 -9.36 -7.45
C GLU A 171 14.07 -10.61 -7.12
N GLU A 172 13.76 -10.84 -5.84
CA GLU A 172 12.92 -11.96 -5.40
C GLU A 172 11.47 -11.78 -5.86
N GLU A 173 10.93 -10.57 -5.77
CA GLU A 173 9.61 -10.24 -6.31
C GLU A 173 9.58 -10.44 -7.84
N GLN A 174 10.59 -9.96 -8.58
CA GLN A 174 10.65 -10.17 -10.03
C GLN A 174 10.66 -11.66 -10.39
N LYS A 175 11.40 -12.50 -9.65
CA LYS A 175 11.37 -13.96 -9.85
C LYS A 175 9.99 -14.55 -9.58
N TYR A 176 9.33 -14.11 -8.52
CA TYR A 176 7.96 -14.52 -8.20
C TYR A 176 7.00 -14.15 -9.34
N ILE A 177 7.05 -12.90 -9.80
CA ILE A 177 6.18 -12.42 -10.88
C ILE A 177 6.43 -13.19 -12.16
N GLN A 178 7.70 -13.38 -12.55
CA GLN A 178 8.05 -14.12 -13.74
C GLN A 178 7.54 -15.57 -13.69
N HIS A 179 7.61 -16.21 -12.52
CA HIS A 179 7.16 -17.58 -12.35
C HIS A 179 5.63 -17.73 -12.48
N PHE A 180 4.86 -16.83 -11.85
CA PHE A 180 3.39 -16.96 -11.80
C PHE A 180 2.62 -16.18 -12.86
N PHE A 181 3.18 -15.08 -13.37
CA PHE A 181 2.52 -14.16 -14.30
C PHE A 181 3.30 -13.95 -15.61
N GLY A 182 4.51 -14.49 -15.71
CA GLY A 182 5.36 -14.41 -16.89
C GLY A 182 5.82 -12.98 -17.22
N GLU A 183 6.30 -12.81 -18.45
CA GLU A 183 6.87 -11.54 -18.93
C GLU A 183 5.83 -10.41 -18.93
N ASN A 184 4.58 -10.71 -19.25
CA ASN A 184 3.50 -9.72 -19.20
C ASN A 184 3.32 -9.18 -17.78
N GLY A 185 3.38 -10.05 -16.77
CA GLY A 185 3.34 -9.63 -15.37
C GLY A 185 4.51 -8.71 -14.99
N LEU A 186 5.73 -9.00 -15.46
CA LEU A 186 6.88 -8.12 -15.23
C LEU A 186 6.68 -6.73 -15.84
N GLN A 187 6.14 -6.66 -17.06
CA GLN A 187 5.85 -5.40 -17.74
C GLN A 187 4.81 -4.57 -16.98
N ILE A 188 3.74 -5.21 -16.48
CA ILE A 188 2.73 -4.57 -15.64
C ILE A 188 3.37 -4.03 -14.35
N ASN A 189 4.17 -4.85 -13.66
CA ASN A 189 4.82 -4.44 -12.42
C ASN A 189 5.76 -3.25 -12.62
N LYS A 190 6.52 -3.24 -13.73
CA LYS A 190 7.38 -2.11 -14.08
C LYS A 190 6.56 -0.85 -14.34
N LYS A 191 5.52 -0.94 -15.19
CA LYS A 191 4.63 0.19 -15.51
C LYS A 191 3.99 0.81 -14.27
N ASP A 192 3.60 -0.02 -13.30
CA ASP A 192 2.82 0.43 -12.15
C ASP A 192 3.68 0.95 -10.99
N TRP A 193 4.88 0.39 -10.80
CA TRP A 193 5.64 0.54 -9.57
C TRP A 193 7.11 0.97 -9.74
N GLN A 194 7.63 1.13 -10.96
CA GLN A 194 9.04 1.44 -11.24
C GLN A 194 9.24 2.56 -12.26
#